data_AF-A0A358Y7M7-F1
#
_entry.id   AF-A0A358Y7M7-F1
#
_cell.length_a   1.000
_cell.length_b   1.000
_cell.length_c   1.000
_cell.angle_alpha   90.00
_cell.angle_beta   90.00
_cell.angle_gamma   90.00
#
_symmetry.space_group_name_H-M   'P 1'
#
loop_
_entity.id
_entity.type
_entity.pdbx_description
1 polymer ?
#
loop_
_entity_poly.entity_id
_entity_poly.type
_entity_poly.pdbx_seq_one_letter_code
_entity_poly.pdbx_strand_id
1 'polypeptide(L)' 'IKKNPATYEWFANEWVNLVAYDSKQNAYYLFRDGGFKPYELLDYSVSKIANVEEFIQTSHDNLPITELIN' A
#
# COMPACT_ATOMS: atom_id res chain seq x y z
N ILE A 1 0.89 -10.51 17.54
CA ILE A 1 1.66 -10.64 16.28
C ILE A 1 2.57 -11.87 16.31
N LYS A 2 3.45 -12.06 17.30
CA LYS A 2 4.45 -13.15 17.35
C LYS A 2 3.93 -14.57 17.67
N LYS A 3 2.62 -14.81 17.65
CA LYS A 3 2.04 -16.11 18.05
C LYS A 3 2.21 -17.20 16.99
N ASN A 4 2.24 -16.80 15.71
CA ASN A 4 2.48 -17.70 14.58
C ASN A 4 3.74 -17.19 13.83
N PRO A 5 4.85 -17.95 13.82
CA PRO A 5 6.06 -17.57 13.12
C PRO A 5 5.85 -17.30 11.62
N ALA A 6 5.04 -18.10 10.94
CA ALA A 6 4.77 -17.94 9.50
C ALA A 6 4.03 -16.62 9.20
N THR A 7 3.08 -16.23 10.05
CA THR A 7 2.41 -14.93 9.91
C THR A 7 3.35 -13.77 10.22
N TYR A 8 4.29 -13.95 11.14
CA TYR A 8 5.29 -12.93 11.45
C TYR A 8 6.23 -12.69 10.26
N GLU A 9 6.63 -13.76 9.56
CA GLU A 9 7.49 -13.68 8.37
C GLU A 9 6.85 -12.85 7.24
N TRP A 10 5.52 -12.85 7.11
CA TRP A 10 4.85 -12.01 6.10
C TRP A 10 5.05 -10.52 6.33
N PHE A 11 5.05 -10.09 7.60
CA PHE A 11 5.32 -8.70 7.96
C PHE A 11 6.83 -8.38 7.86
N ALA A 12 7.69 -9.33 8.22
CA ALA A 12 9.14 -9.15 8.16
C ALA A 12 9.68 -9.04 6.72
N ASN A 13 9.08 -9.77 5.78
CA ASN A 13 9.42 -9.72 4.36
C ASN A 13 8.60 -8.68 3.57
N GLU A 14 7.81 -7.86 4.26
CA GLU A 14 6.96 -6.82 3.65
C GLU A 14 5.95 -7.35 2.60
N TRP A 15 5.61 -8.64 2.64
CA TRP A 15 4.55 -9.21 1.80
C TRP A 15 3.17 -8.74 2.24
N VAL A 16 3.03 -8.39 3.51
CA VAL A 16 1.84 -7.75 4.08
C VAL A 16 2.29 -6.59 4.95
N ASN A 17 1.74 -5.41 4.72
CA ASN A 17 1.96 -4.25 5.58
C ASN A 17 0.90 -4.16 6.67
N LEU A 18 1.31 -4.27 7.93
CA LEU A 18 0.42 -4.08 9.09
C LEU A 18 0.53 -2.65 9.59
N VAL A 19 -0.48 -1.83 9.29
CA VAL A 19 -0.55 -0.41 9.66
C VAL A 19 -1.57 -0.21 10.78
N ALA A 20 -1.19 0.51 11.83
CA ALA A 20 -2.07 0.99 12.89
C ALA A 20 -2.32 2.49 12.74
N TYR A 21 -3.56 2.92 12.97
CA TYR A 21 -3.96 4.32 12.99
C TYR A 21 -4.25 4.76 14.43
N ASP A 22 -3.66 5.88 14.85
CA ASP A 22 -3.95 6.54 16.12
C ASP A 22 -4.83 7.77 15.87
N SER A 23 -6.09 7.70 16.31
CA SER A 23 -7.07 8.77 16.12
C SER A 23 -6.82 10.02 16.98
N LYS A 24 -6.06 9.91 18.08
CA LYS A 24 -5.74 11.07 18.94
C LYS A 24 -4.63 11.90 18.33
N GLN A 25 -3.64 11.23 17.75
CA GLN A 25 -2.47 11.86 17.12
C GLN A 25 -2.68 12.09 15.62
N ASN A 26 -3.75 11.55 15.04
CA ASN A 26 -4.02 11.52 13.61
C ASN A 26 -2.79 11.02 12.80
N ALA A 27 -2.18 9.93 13.29
CA ALA A 27 -0.91 9.42 12.79
C ALA A 27 -0.99 7.93 12.48
N TYR A 28 -0.19 7.48 11.52
CA TYR A 28 -0.08 6.08 11.12
C TYR A 28 1.23 5.48 11.59
N TYR A 29 1.20 4.18 11.88
CA TYR A 29 2.37 3.43 12.32
C TYR A 29 2.44 2.10 11.59
N LEU A 30 3.56 1.82 10.94
CA LEU A 30 3.82 0.55 10.25
C LEU A 30 4.56 -0.40 11.18
N PHE A 31 4.10 -1.65 11.26
CA PHE A 31 4.83 -2.71 11.95
C PHE A 31 6.01 -3.18 11.10
N ARG A 32 7.23 -2.84 11.51
CA ARG A 32 8.49 -3.26 10.87
C ARG A 32 9.61 -3.37 11.91
N ASP A 33 10.60 -4.21 11.66
CA ASP A 33 11.72 -4.45 12.59
C ASP A 33 11.28 -4.83 14.01
N GLY A 34 10.15 -5.55 14.13
CA GLY A 34 9.62 -6.03 15.41
C GLY A 34 8.86 -4.99 16.25
N GLY A 35 8.57 -3.80 15.71
CA GLY A 35 7.80 -2.76 16.40
C GLY A 35 7.00 -1.86 15.46
N PHE A 36 6.11 -1.05 16.04
CA PHE A 36 5.39 -0.01 15.29
C PHE A 36 6.26 1.24 15.18
N LYS A 37 6.55 1.66 13.95
CA LYS A 37 7.31 2.88 13.65
C LYS A 37 6.42 3.89 12.94
N PRO A 38 6.60 5.21 13.15
CA PRO A 38 5.87 6.24 12.42
C PRO A 38 5.92 5.96 10.91
N TYR A 39 4.76 6.12 10.27
CA TYR A 39 4.55 5.89 8.86
C TYR A 39 3.87 7.09 8.25
N GLU A 40 4.58 7.78 7.35
CA GLU A 40 3.98 8.81 6.53
C GLU A 40 3.26 8.14 5.37
N LEU A 41 1.99 8.49 5.18
CA LEU A 41 1.27 8.06 3.99
C LEU A 41 1.92 8.69 2.77
N LEU A 42 2.24 7.86 1.78
CA LEU A 42 2.66 8.37 0.48
C LEU A 42 1.45 9.05 -0.16
N ASP A 43 1.59 10.35 -0.45
CA ASP A 43 0.59 11.11 -1.19
C ASP A 43 0.67 10.67 -2.65
N TYR A 44 -0.03 9.58 -2.98
CA TYR A 44 0.00 9.00 -4.31
C TYR A 44 -1.16 9.56 -5.12
N SER A 45 -0.86 10.51 -6.01
CA SER A 45 -1.83 10.94 -7.02
C SER A 45 -1.98 9.81 -8.04
N VAL A 46 -3.10 9.11 -7.99
CA VAL A 46 -3.45 8.11 -9.00
C VAL A 46 -3.83 8.85 -10.28
N SER A 47 -3.20 8.49 -11.40
CA SER A 47 -3.57 9.05 -12.71
C SER A 47 -5.02 8.68 -13.03
N LYS A 48 -5.77 9.63 -13.60
CA LYS A 48 -7.16 9.41 -14.00
C LYS A 48 -7.24 9.12 -15.48
N ILE A 49 -7.99 8.08 -15.86
CA ILE A 49 -8.26 7.71 -17.25
C ILE A 49 -9.76 7.75 -17.53
N ALA A 50 -10.14 8.21 -18.71
CA ALA A 50 -11.54 8.24 -19.15
C ALA A 50 -11.91 7.01 -20.00
N ASN A 51 -10.90 6.36 -20.62
CA ASN A 51 -11.10 5.23 -21.51
C ASN A 51 -10.08 4.12 -21.20
N VAL A 52 -10.59 2.98 -20.75
CA VAL A 52 -9.79 1.81 -20.40
C VAL A 52 -9.15 1.17 -21.64
N GLU A 53 -9.87 1.13 -22.77
CA GLU A 53 -9.42 0.51 -24.02
C GLU A 53 -8.15 1.21 -24.54
N GLU A 54 -8.20 2.55 -24.61
CA GLU A 54 -7.06 3.36 -25.05
C GLU A 54 -5.86 3.19 -24.11
N PHE A 55 -6.12 3.16 -22.80
CA PHE A 55 -5.05 3.06 -21.80
C PHE A 55 -4.32 1.71 -21.87
N ILE A 56 -5.04 0.60 -22.01
CA ILE A 56 -4.43 -0.74 -22.08
C ILE A 56 -3.55 -0.89 -23.32
N GLN A 57 -3.87 -0.19 -24.42
CA GLN A 57 -3.09 -0.23 -25.65
C GLN A 57 -1.78 0.59 -25.58
N THR A 58 -1.54 1.37 -24.51
CA THR A 58 -0.35 2.25 -24.41
C THR A 58 0.96 1.51 -24.17
N SER A 59 0.91 0.30 -23.60
CA SER A 59 2.11 -0.49 -23.29
C SER A 59 1.79 -1.98 -23.29
N HIS A 60 2.80 -2.80 -23.61
CA HIS A 60 2.77 -4.25 -23.41
C HIS A 60 3.40 -4.69 -22.07
N ASP A 61 3.92 -3.72 -21.29
CA ASP A 61 4.47 -3.93 -19.95
C ASP A 61 3.40 -3.73 -18.87
N ASN A 62 3.80 -3.85 -17.60
CA ASN A 62 2.94 -3.58 -16.45
C ASN A 62 2.41 -2.13 -16.49
N LEU A 63 1.09 -2.02 -16.56
CA LEU A 63 0.41 -0.73 -16.51
C LEU A 63 0.40 -0.16 -15.08
N PRO A 64 0.56 1.16 -14.91
CA PRO A 64 0.46 1.78 -13.60
C PRO A 64 -0.98 1.69 -13.08
N ILE A 65 -1.13 1.72 -11.75
CA ILE A 65 -2.44 1.83 -11.11
C ILE A 65 -3.06 3.17 -11.48
N THR A 66 -4.31 3.14 -11.96
CA THR A 66 -5.05 4.29 -12.47
C THR A 66 -6.50 4.25 -12.03
N GLU A 67 -7.14 5.41 -11.89
CA GLU A 67 -8.55 5.58 -11.51
C GLU A 67 -9.38 5.80 -12.78
N LEU A 68 -10.40 4.96 -12.99
CA LEU A 68 -11.37 5.18 -14.06
C LEU A 68 -12.35 6.28 -13.65
N ILE A 69 -12.36 7.37 -14.41
CA ILE A 69 -13.34 8.45 -14.26
C ILE A 69 -14.47 8.27 -15.29
N ASN A 70 -15.70 8.29 -14.80
CA ASN A 70 -16.92 8.24 -15.60
C ASN A 70 -17.46 9.64 -15.89
#